data_AF-A0A4Q3JVM9-F1
#
_entry.id   AF-A0A4Q3JVM9-F1
#
_cell.length_a   1.000
_cell.length_b   1.000
_cell.length_c   1.000
_cell.angle_alpha   90.00
_cell.angle_beta   90.00
_cell.angle_gamma   90.00
#
_symmetry.space_group_name_H-M   'P 1'
#
loop_
_entity.id
_entity.type
_entity.pdbx_description
1 polymer ?
#
loop_
_entity_poly.entity_id
_entity_poly.type
_entity_poly.pdbx_seq_one_letter_code
_entity_poly.pdbx_strand_id
1 'polypeptide(L)'
;MASKQVTDREKSTRFVLAALDTHATTIQAAFEKRFAGALRKGEKSPDLALLAALVARVLDATTATLVEADRRHEAELADDAGPRTRRDEHAQQVYQTLVDLRAAVGASLGQEGLRVLGLDHATPEDPSVLLNEGTATLGKLRDKGLELPGPRRKGISFEPSEFAEELQAHLTPLRQSLADVARETREGDRSLHDKRQAMAAHDESFSLGASWLSATLSLVGLDELASRVRPAPRRPGQVEDAGEPAPAPAGPSS
;
A
#
# COMPACT_ATOMS: atom_id res chain seq x y z
N MET A 1 -12.25 4.48 -0.74
CA MET A 1 -13.33 3.58 -0.27
C MET A 1 -12.68 2.31 0.23
N ALA A 2 -13.26 1.59 1.21
CA ALA A 2 -12.66 0.33 1.65
C ALA A 2 -12.60 -0.67 0.50
N SER A 3 -11.49 -1.42 0.38
CA SER A 3 -11.34 -2.41 -0.67
C SER A 3 -12.42 -3.51 -0.52
N LYS A 4 -12.87 -4.07 -1.64
CA LYS A 4 -13.90 -5.13 -1.64
C LYS A 4 -13.52 -6.30 -0.72
N GLN A 5 -12.25 -6.69 -0.77
CA GLN A 5 -11.70 -7.78 0.03
C GLN A 5 -11.84 -7.55 1.54
N VAL A 6 -11.60 -6.32 2.00
CA VAL A 6 -11.74 -5.91 3.41
C VAL A 6 -13.22 -5.79 3.79
N THR A 7 -14.04 -5.25 2.90
CA THR A 7 -15.49 -5.14 3.11
C THR A 7 -16.15 -6.53 3.31
N ASP A 8 -15.78 -7.52 2.51
CA ASP A 8 -16.34 -8.88 2.62
C ASP A 8 -15.93 -9.59 3.93
N ARG A 9 -14.69 -9.35 4.37
CA ARG A 9 -14.18 -9.80 5.68
C ARG A 9 -14.94 -9.14 6.83
N GLU A 10 -15.09 -7.82 6.77
CA GLU A 10 -15.79 -7.05 7.80
C GLU A 10 -17.26 -7.50 7.94
N LYS A 11 -17.96 -7.75 6.82
CA LYS A 11 -19.32 -8.32 6.83
C LYS A 11 -19.34 -9.69 7.51
N SER A 12 -18.38 -10.56 7.21
CA SER A 12 -18.28 -11.89 7.82
C SER A 12 -17.96 -11.81 9.30
N THR A 13 -17.05 -10.91 9.72
CA THR A 13 -16.81 -10.63 11.14
C THR A 13 -18.10 -10.19 11.81
N ARG A 14 -18.82 -9.21 11.26
CA ARG A 14 -20.07 -8.70 11.86
C ARG A 14 -21.09 -9.81 12.07
N PHE A 15 -21.20 -10.75 11.12
CA PHE A 15 -22.05 -11.93 11.28
C PHE A 15 -21.63 -12.81 12.47
N VAL A 16 -20.33 -13.14 12.58
CA VAL A 16 -19.81 -13.96 13.68
C VAL A 16 -19.93 -13.25 15.03
N LEU A 17 -19.65 -11.94 15.09
CA LEU A 17 -19.82 -11.13 16.30
C LEU A 17 -21.28 -11.12 16.78
N ALA A 18 -22.23 -10.95 15.86
CA ALA A 18 -23.65 -11.00 16.19
C ALA A 18 -24.04 -12.38 16.75
N ALA A 19 -23.50 -13.47 16.18
CA ALA A 19 -23.75 -14.82 16.67
C ALA A 19 -23.13 -15.05 18.06
N LEU A 20 -21.92 -14.56 18.31
CA LEU A 20 -21.26 -14.62 19.62
C LEU A 20 -22.08 -13.93 20.70
N ASP A 21 -22.55 -12.71 20.42
CA ASP A 21 -23.33 -11.92 21.36
C ASP A 21 -24.72 -12.53 21.61
N THR A 22 -25.43 -12.88 20.54
CA THR A 22 -26.81 -13.41 20.61
C THR A 22 -26.88 -14.76 21.31
N HIS A 23 -25.89 -15.64 21.09
CA HIS A 23 -25.96 -17.03 21.53
C HIS A 23 -25.10 -17.35 22.76
N ALA A 24 -24.32 -16.41 23.31
CA ALA A 24 -23.42 -16.66 24.45
C ALA A 24 -24.12 -17.32 25.65
N THR A 25 -25.27 -16.79 26.07
CA THR A 25 -26.04 -17.33 27.21
C THR A 25 -26.67 -18.67 26.90
N THR A 26 -27.12 -18.86 25.66
CA THR A 26 -27.69 -20.14 25.18
C THR A 26 -26.62 -21.23 25.15
N ILE A 27 -25.42 -20.90 24.66
CA ILE A 27 -24.25 -21.79 24.66
C ILE A 27 -23.88 -22.18 26.09
N GLN A 28 -23.80 -21.20 27.02
CA GLN A 28 -23.49 -21.47 28.43
C GLN A 28 -24.49 -22.45 29.04
N ALA A 29 -25.79 -22.19 28.90
CA ALA A 29 -26.85 -23.03 29.47
C ALA A 29 -26.84 -24.44 28.86
N ALA A 30 -26.66 -24.56 27.54
CA ALA A 30 -26.62 -25.84 26.86
C ALA A 30 -25.37 -26.65 27.26
N PHE A 31 -24.23 -25.98 27.44
CA PHE A 31 -23.00 -26.59 27.92
C PHE A 31 -23.15 -27.12 29.35
N GLU A 32 -23.64 -26.30 30.27
CA GLU A 32 -23.90 -26.70 31.66
C GLU A 32 -24.84 -27.90 31.73
N LYS A 33 -25.93 -27.87 30.97
CA LYS A 33 -26.88 -29.00 30.89
C LYS A 33 -26.21 -30.28 30.39
N ARG A 34 -25.37 -30.19 29.35
CA ARG A 34 -24.70 -31.35 28.76
C ARG A 34 -23.65 -31.97 29.67
N PHE A 35 -22.90 -31.15 30.40
CA PHE A 35 -21.74 -31.58 31.18
C PHE A 35 -21.97 -31.61 32.69
N ALA A 36 -23.17 -31.31 33.19
CA ALA A 36 -23.49 -31.32 34.61
C ALA A 36 -23.06 -32.62 35.34
N GLY A 37 -23.26 -33.78 34.71
CA GLY A 37 -22.88 -35.07 35.29
C GLY A 37 -21.39 -35.41 35.24
N ALA A 38 -20.58 -34.61 34.55
CA ALA A 38 -19.15 -34.84 34.38
C ALA A 38 -18.28 -34.06 35.38
N LEU A 39 -18.86 -33.09 36.11
CA LEU A 39 -18.14 -32.28 37.09
C LEU A 39 -17.83 -33.08 38.35
N ARG A 40 -16.58 -33.00 38.83
CA ARG A 40 -16.19 -33.56 40.13
C ARG A 40 -16.50 -32.60 41.27
N LYS A 41 -16.51 -33.12 42.50
CA LYS A 41 -16.74 -32.31 43.70
C LYS A 41 -15.72 -31.17 43.80
N GLY A 42 -16.21 -29.94 43.83
CA GLY A 42 -15.41 -28.72 43.94
C GLY A 42 -15.04 -28.07 42.59
N GLU A 43 -15.36 -28.70 41.46
CA GLU A 43 -15.18 -28.11 40.13
C GLU A 43 -16.37 -27.20 39.77
N LYS A 44 -16.09 -26.15 38.99
CA LYS A 44 -17.10 -25.23 38.42
C LYS A 44 -17.15 -25.40 36.91
N SER A 45 -18.33 -25.18 36.32
CA SER A 45 -18.44 -25.07 34.87
C SER A 45 -17.58 -23.92 34.36
N PRO A 46 -16.87 -24.07 33.22
CA PRO A 46 -16.21 -22.94 32.57
C PRO A 46 -17.24 -21.86 32.16
N ASP A 47 -16.78 -20.61 32.18
CA ASP A 47 -17.56 -19.46 31.73
C ASP A 47 -17.36 -19.24 30.22
N LEU A 48 -18.17 -19.96 29.43
CA LEU A 48 -18.14 -19.86 27.97
C LEU A 48 -18.72 -18.54 27.47
N ALA A 49 -19.59 -17.89 28.24
CA ALA A 49 -20.11 -16.57 27.89
C ALA A 49 -18.99 -15.52 27.95
N LEU A 50 -18.16 -15.55 29.00
CA LEU A 50 -16.96 -14.72 29.07
C LEU A 50 -15.99 -15.03 27.93
N LEU A 51 -15.75 -16.31 27.64
CA LEU A 51 -14.88 -16.70 26.53
C LEU A 51 -15.42 -16.16 25.18
N ALA A 52 -16.73 -16.26 24.93
CA ALA A 52 -17.37 -15.69 23.74
C ALA A 52 -17.11 -14.18 23.64
N ALA A 53 -17.27 -13.45 24.74
CA ALA A 53 -17.02 -12.01 24.80
C ALA A 53 -15.55 -11.66 24.55
N LEU A 54 -14.60 -12.48 25.04
CA LEU A 54 -13.18 -12.27 24.78
C LEU A 54 -12.82 -12.52 23.31
N VAL A 55 -13.35 -13.60 22.72
CA VAL A 55 -13.19 -13.88 21.28
C VAL A 55 -13.78 -12.74 20.45
N ALA A 56 -14.97 -12.26 20.79
CA ALA A 56 -15.61 -11.14 20.12
C ALA A 56 -14.73 -9.87 20.14
N ARG A 57 -14.15 -9.52 21.29
CA ARG A 57 -13.26 -8.35 21.42
C ARG A 57 -12.00 -8.47 20.56
N VAL A 58 -11.39 -9.66 20.48
CA VAL A 58 -10.21 -9.88 19.64
C VAL A 58 -10.56 -9.76 18.15
N LEU A 59 -11.69 -10.34 17.74
CA LEU A 59 -12.18 -10.24 16.36
C LEU A 59 -12.50 -8.80 15.95
N ASP A 60 -13.16 -8.05 16.84
CA ASP A 60 -13.51 -6.66 16.60
C ASP A 60 -12.26 -5.78 16.49
N ALA A 61 -11.30 -5.94 17.41
CA ALA A 61 -10.04 -5.18 17.40
C ALA A 61 -9.19 -5.43 16.14
N THR A 62 -9.06 -6.69 15.72
CA THR A 62 -8.31 -7.04 14.51
C THR A 62 -9.02 -6.57 13.24
N THR A 63 -10.36 -6.61 13.21
CA THR A 63 -11.15 -6.06 12.11
C THR A 63 -10.99 -4.54 12.01
N ALA A 64 -11.06 -3.82 13.14
CA ALA A 64 -10.82 -2.38 13.16
C ALA A 64 -9.42 -2.02 12.65
N THR A 65 -8.41 -2.79 13.05
CA THR A 65 -7.01 -2.60 12.60
C THR A 65 -6.88 -2.84 11.09
N LEU A 66 -7.52 -3.88 10.54
CA LEU A 66 -7.55 -4.15 9.10
C LEU A 66 -8.23 -3.02 8.33
N VAL A 67 -9.40 -2.56 8.77
CA VAL A 67 -10.13 -1.47 8.11
C VAL A 67 -9.31 -0.18 8.11
N GLU A 68 -8.62 0.13 9.21
CA GLU A 68 -7.78 1.32 9.30
C GLU A 68 -6.52 1.21 8.42
N ALA A 69 -5.87 0.05 8.39
CA ALA A 69 -4.72 -0.19 7.50
C ALA A 69 -5.13 -0.09 6.02
N ASP A 70 -6.31 -0.58 5.65
CA ASP A 70 -6.87 -0.46 4.31
C ASP A 70 -7.12 1.00 3.92
N ARG A 71 -7.75 1.78 4.81
CA ARG A 71 -7.98 3.22 4.57
C ARG A 71 -6.68 3.99 4.38
N ARG A 72 -5.66 3.73 5.21
CA ARG A 72 -4.34 4.36 5.08
C ARG A 72 -3.68 4.02 3.74
N HIS A 73 -3.75 2.77 3.30
CA HIS A 73 -3.20 2.36 2.01
C HIS A 73 -3.96 2.97 0.82
N GLU A 74 -5.29 3.05 0.89
CA GLU A 74 -6.09 3.70 -0.16
C GLU A 74 -5.84 5.21 -0.22
N ALA A 75 -5.58 5.86 0.92
CA ALA A 75 -5.21 7.27 0.97
C ALA A 75 -3.84 7.52 0.32
N GLU A 76 -2.87 6.64 0.57
CA GLU A 76 -1.55 6.67 -0.06
C GLU A 76 -1.67 6.58 -1.59
N LEU A 77 -2.40 5.58 -2.10
CA LEU A 77 -2.57 5.38 -3.55
C LEU A 77 -3.31 6.54 -4.26
N ALA A 78 -4.07 7.35 -3.52
CA ALA A 78 -4.84 8.44 -4.11
C ALA A 78 -3.98 9.65 -4.52
N ASP A 79 -2.76 9.80 -3.97
CA ASP A 79 -1.88 10.96 -4.21
C ASP A 79 -0.70 10.67 -5.19
N ASP A 80 -0.69 9.47 -5.76
CA ASP A 80 0.45 8.88 -6.50
C ASP A 80 0.84 9.59 -7.82
N ALA A 81 -0.05 10.40 -8.40
CA ALA A 81 0.17 11.01 -9.71
C ALA A 81 1.04 12.28 -9.64
N GLY A 82 1.04 12.97 -8.50
CA GLY A 82 1.66 14.30 -8.35
C GLY A 82 3.16 14.27 -8.61
N PRO A 83 3.95 13.49 -7.85
CA PRO A 83 5.41 13.50 -8.02
C PRO A 83 5.92 12.89 -9.30
N ARG A 84 5.23 11.88 -9.85
CA ARG A 84 5.63 11.31 -11.14
C ARG A 84 5.49 12.34 -12.26
N THR A 85 4.37 13.08 -12.27
CA THR A 85 4.16 14.20 -13.19
C THR A 85 5.23 15.27 -13.03
N ARG A 86 5.51 15.73 -11.80
CA ARG A 86 6.55 16.74 -11.55
C ARG A 86 7.94 16.27 -11.96
N ARG A 87 8.30 15.01 -11.67
CA ARG A 87 9.56 14.40 -12.11
C ARG A 87 9.67 14.44 -13.63
N ASP A 88 8.61 14.06 -14.34
CA ASP A 88 8.62 13.99 -15.81
C ASP A 88 8.72 15.39 -16.44
N GLU A 89 8.01 16.38 -15.89
CA GLU A 89 8.13 17.78 -16.28
C GLU A 89 9.56 18.31 -16.08
N HIS A 90 10.17 18.07 -14.93
CA HIS A 90 11.54 18.50 -14.66
C HIS A 90 12.59 17.72 -15.46
N ALA A 91 12.34 16.43 -15.74
CA ALA A 91 13.20 15.64 -16.62
C ALA A 91 13.16 16.21 -18.04
N GLN A 92 11.98 16.55 -18.55
CA GLN A 92 11.84 17.17 -19.87
C GLN A 92 12.59 18.51 -19.96
N GLN A 93 12.57 19.32 -18.90
CA GLN A 93 13.33 20.58 -18.86
C GLN A 93 14.84 20.33 -18.96
N VAL A 94 15.38 19.41 -18.15
CA VAL A 94 16.82 19.07 -18.20
C VAL A 94 17.19 18.47 -19.56
N TYR A 95 16.34 17.62 -20.13
CA TYR A 95 16.54 17.01 -21.44
C TYR A 95 16.68 18.08 -22.52
N GLN A 96 15.75 19.03 -22.55
CA GLN A 96 15.76 20.12 -23.51
C GLN A 96 17.01 20.99 -23.36
N THR A 97 17.38 21.38 -22.13
CA THR A 97 18.60 22.17 -21.87
C THR A 97 19.86 21.43 -22.34
N LEU A 98 19.97 20.12 -22.13
CA LEU A 98 21.13 19.34 -22.60
C LEU A 98 21.17 19.20 -24.12
N VAL A 99 20.01 19.05 -24.78
CA VAL A 99 19.92 19.03 -26.24
C VAL A 99 20.37 20.38 -26.83
N ASP A 100 19.89 21.48 -26.26
CA ASP A 100 20.22 22.84 -26.71
C ASP A 100 21.69 23.17 -26.44
N LEU A 101 22.21 22.79 -25.28
CA LEU A 101 23.63 22.90 -24.96
C LEU A 101 24.49 22.11 -25.95
N ARG A 102 24.12 20.85 -26.25
CA ARG A 102 24.83 20.03 -27.25
C ARG A 102 24.82 20.69 -28.63
N ALA A 103 23.70 21.27 -29.05
CA ALA A 103 23.62 22.00 -30.30
C ALA A 103 24.54 23.24 -30.30
N ALA A 104 24.52 24.04 -29.22
CA ALA A 104 25.35 25.22 -29.05
C ALA A 104 26.85 24.87 -29.06
N VAL A 105 27.26 23.84 -28.31
CA VAL A 105 28.65 23.36 -28.26
C VAL A 105 29.09 22.81 -29.61
N GLY A 106 28.24 22.01 -30.29
CA GLY A 106 28.55 21.48 -31.61
C GLY A 106 28.75 22.57 -32.67
N ALA A 107 27.97 23.65 -32.58
CA ALA A 107 28.09 24.82 -33.46
C ALA A 107 29.34 25.67 -33.15
N SER A 108 29.64 25.89 -31.88
CA SER A 108 30.71 26.79 -31.42
C SER A 108 32.09 26.11 -31.33
N LEU A 109 32.18 24.98 -30.64
CA LEU A 109 33.43 24.28 -30.29
C LEU A 109 33.64 22.98 -31.09
N GLY A 110 32.58 22.45 -31.70
CA GLY A 110 32.64 21.24 -32.51
C GLY A 110 32.72 19.93 -31.71
N GLN A 111 33.09 18.86 -32.42
CA GLN A 111 33.11 17.49 -31.87
C GLN A 111 34.11 17.29 -30.73
N GLU A 112 35.17 18.09 -30.68
CA GLU A 112 36.11 18.06 -29.56
C GLU A 112 35.49 18.69 -28.31
N GLY A 113 34.80 19.82 -28.45
CA GLY A 113 34.07 20.45 -27.33
C GLY A 113 32.97 19.55 -26.77
N LEU A 114 32.25 18.84 -27.65
CA LEU A 114 31.27 17.83 -27.25
C LEU A 114 31.90 16.72 -26.40
N ARG A 115 33.04 16.15 -26.83
CA ARG A 115 33.75 15.11 -26.06
C ARG A 115 34.26 15.63 -24.72
N VAL A 116 34.87 16.82 -24.71
CA VAL A 116 35.37 17.44 -23.48
C VAL A 116 34.22 17.61 -22.47
N LEU A 117 33.08 18.14 -22.91
CA LEU A 117 31.90 18.33 -22.06
C LEU A 117 31.11 17.05 -21.78
N GLY A 118 31.35 15.95 -22.49
CA GLY A 118 30.62 14.68 -22.35
C GLY A 118 29.23 14.71 -22.96
N LEU A 119 29.10 15.36 -24.12
CA LEU A 119 27.86 15.56 -24.89
C LEU A 119 27.95 14.90 -26.28
N ASP A 120 28.89 13.98 -26.48
CA ASP A 120 29.19 13.33 -27.77
C ASP A 120 28.28 12.13 -28.10
N HIS A 121 27.28 11.87 -27.26
CA HIS A 121 26.28 10.83 -27.45
C HIS A 121 24.85 11.38 -27.44
N ALA A 122 23.89 10.47 -27.63
CA ALA A 122 22.47 10.78 -27.47
C ALA A 122 22.18 11.18 -26.01
N THR A 123 21.33 12.19 -25.83
CA THR A 123 20.83 12.59 -24.51
C THR A 123 19.86 11.50 -24.01
N PRO A 124 20.02 10.99 -22.79
CA PRO A 124 19.19 9.92 -22.24
C PRO A 124 17.78 10.41 -21.92
N GLU A 125 16.80 9.51 -21.99
CA GLU A 125 15.41 9.82 -21.62
C GLU A 125 15.09 9.44 -20.17
N ASP A 126 15.84 8.52 -19.57
CA ASP A 126 15.63 8.13 -18.17
C ASP A 126 15.97 9.29 -17.22
N PRO A 127 15.04 9.73 -16.35
CA PRO A 127 15.26 10.87 -15.46
C PRO A 127 16.47 10.74 -14.53
N SER A 128 16.81 9.52 -14.08
CA SER A 128 17.94 9.31 -13.17
C SER A 128 19.27 9.37 -13.92
N VAL A 129 19.33 8.76 -15.09
CA VAL A 129 20.50 8.85 -15.98
C VAL A 129 20.71 10.30 -16.41
N LEU A 130 19.63 11.01 -16.74
CA LEU A 130 19.65 12.41 -17.13
C LEU A 130 20.17 13.34 -16.02
N LEU A 131 19.76 13.11 -14.76
CA LEU A 131 20.31 13.84 -13.61
C LEU A 131 21.82 13.62 -13.46
N ASN A 132 22.28 12.39 -13.60
CA ASN A 132 23.71 12.04 -13.47
C ASN A 132 24.54 12.71 -14.57
N GLU A 133 24.10 12.61 -15.82
CA GLU A 133 24.76 13.21 -16.97
C GLU A 133 24.76 14.74 -16.87
N GLY A 134 23.61 15.36 -16.60
CA GLY A 134 23.53 16.81 -16.42
C GLY A 134 24.41 17.30 -15.28
N THR A 135 24.50 16.56 -14.16
CA THR A 135 25.39 16.92 -13.05
C THR A 135 26.86 16.83 -13.45
N ALA A 136 27.26 15.81 -14.22
CA ALA A 136 28.62 15.67 -14.73
C ALA A 136 28.99 16.80 -15.70
N THR A 137 28.10 17.12 -16.65
CA THR A 137 28.25 18.23 -17.60
C THR A 137 28.34 19.57 -16.87
N LEU A 138 27.48 19.80 -15.88
CA LEU A 138 27.51 20.99 -15.04
C LEU A 138 28.86 21.15 -14.30
N GLY A 139 29.40 20.05 -13.78
CA GLY A 139 30.71 20.03 -13.13
C GLY A 139 31.82 20.52 -14.08
N LYS A 140 31.79 20.06 -15.34
CA LYS A 140 32.73 20.47 -16.38
C LYS A 140 32.55 21.92 -16.82
N LEU A 141 31.31 22.39 -17.00
CA LEU A 141 31.04 23.80 -17.35
C LEU A 141 31.53 24.78 -16.28
N ARG A 142 31.57 24.35 -15.01
CA ARG A 142 32.06 25.16 -13.89
C ARG A 142 33.55 25.00 -13.62
N ASP A 143 34.21 24.02 -14.21
CA ASP A 143 35.62 23.77 -14.00
C ASP A 143 36.45 24.82 -14.73
N LYS A 144 36.97 25.79 -13.97
CA LYS A 144 37.84 26.86 -14.50
C LYS A 144 39.19 26.33 -15.01
N GLY A 145 39.59 25.12 -14.62
CA GLY A 145 40.81 24.47 -15.10
C GLY A 145 40.59 23.65 -16.38
N LEU A 146 39.34 23.50 -16.83
CA LEU A 146 39.04 22.75 -18.04
C LEU A 146 39.35 23.59 -19.28
N GLU A 147 40.31 23.14 -20.08
CA GLU A 147 40.63 23.76 -21.35
C GLU A 147 39.57 23.37 -22.40
N LEU A 148 38.77 24.36 -22.81
CA LEU A 148 37.82 24.19 -23.92
C LEU A 148 38.52 24.48 -25.26
N PRO A 149 38.21 23.72 -26.33
CA PRO A 149 38.72 24.00 -27.66
C PRO A 149 38.37 25.42 -28.13
N GLY A 150 39.20 25.98 -29.01
CA GLY A 150 38.91 27.28 -29.61
C GLY A 150 37.67 27.25 -30.51
N PRO A 151 37.01 28.41 -30.73
CA PRO A 151 35.80 28.48 -31.54
C PRO A 151 36.08 28.13 -33.01
N ARG A 152 35.14 27.40 -33.63
CA ARG A 152 35.24 26.93 -35.02
C ARG A 152 35.24 28.04 -36.06
N ARG A 153 34.68 29.20 -35.73
CA ARG A 153 34.55 30.35 -36.64
C ARG A 153 34.83 31.63 -35.88
N LYS A 154 35.45 32.59 -36.55
CA LYS A 154 35.64 33.94 -36.02
C LYS A 154 34.27 34.57 -35.75
N GLY A 155 34.11 35.17 -34.57
CA GLY A 155 32.89 35.87 -34.15
C GLY A 155 31.85 35.02 -33.42
N ILE A 156 32.11 33.73 -33.17
CA ILE A 156 31.28 32.89 -32.30
C ILE A 156 31.94 32.80 -30.93
N SER A 157 31.22 33.16 -29.86
CA SER A 157 31.60 32.91 -28.47
C SER A 157 30.71 31.81 -27.86
N PHE A 158 31.22 31.16 -26.83
CA PHE A 158 30.50 30.20 -26.01
C PHE A 158 30.79 30.57 -24.56
N GLU A 159 29.74 30.85 -23.78
CA GLU A 159 29.85 31.28 -22.38
C GLU A 159 29.44 30.12 -21.45
N PRO A 160 30.39 29.33 -20.91
CA PRO A 160 30.06 28.14 -20.12
C PRO A 160 29.26 28.45 -18.85
N SER A 161 29.45 29.63 -18.27
CA SER A 161 28.80 30.04 -17.02
C SER A 161 27.30 30.21 -17.17
N GLU A 162 26.82 30.76 -18.29
CA GLU A 162 25.39 30.97 -18.52
C GLU A 162 24.66 29.63 -18.64
N PHE A 163 25.21 28.71 -19.42
CA PHE A 163 24.69 27.34 -19.52
C PHE A 163 24.79 26.57 -18.20
N ALA A 164 25.83 26.81 -17.39
CA ALA A 164 25.94 26.19 -16.08
C ALA A 164 24.85 26.67 -15.11
N GLU A 165 24.49 27.96 -15.16
CA GLU A 165 23.42 28.53 -14.34
C GLU A 165 22.06 27.99 -14.75
N GLU A 166 21.76 27.97 -16.04
CA GLU A 166 20.51 27.42 -16.59
C GLU A 166 20.37 25.92 -16.26
N LEU A 167 21.40 25.12 -16.53
CA LEU A 167 21.38 23.68 -16.26
C LEU A 167 21.23 23.39 -14.75
N GLN A 168 21.88 24.16 -13.88
CA GLN A 168 21.70 24.03 -12.43
C GLN A 168 20.26 24.33 -12.00
N ALA A 169 19.62 25.33 -12.61
CA ALA A 169 18.25 25.71 -12.29
C ALA A 169 17.25 24.57 -12.57
N HIS A 170 17.49 23.75 -13.58
CA HIS A 170 16.64 22.59 -13.91
C HIS A 170 17.06 21.29 -13.20
N LEU A 171 18.36 21.07 -12.96
CA LEU A 171 18.82 19.87 -12.23
C LEU A 171 18.37 19.85 -10.76
N THR A 172 18.21 21.02 -10.14
CA THR A 172 17.84 21.11 -8.72
C THR A 172 16.42 20.58 -8.46
N PRO A 173 15.38 21.04 -9.19
CA PRO A 173 14.03 20.47 -9.09
C PRO A 173 13.94 19.00 -9.52
N LEU A 174 14.68 18.57 -10.56
CA LEU A 174 14.69 17.16 -10.97
C LEU A 174 15.19 16.25 -9.85
N ARG A 175 16.29 16.62 -9.18
CA ARG A 175 16.81 15.89 -8.02
C ARG A 175 15.79 15.79 -6.90
N GLN A 176 15.10 16.89 -6.58
CA GLN A 176 14.07 16.90 -5.55
C GLN A 176 12.90 15.98 -5.91
N SER A 177 12.44 16.03 -7.17
CA SER A 177 11.32 15.21 -7.63
C SER A 177 11.65 13.72 -7.65
N LEU A 178 12.89 13.34 -8.01
CA LEU A 178 13.36 11.96 -7.89
C LEU A 178 13.38 11.48 -6.43
N ALA A 179 13.81 12.35 -5.50
CA ALA A 179 13.79 12.03 -4.07
C ALA A 179 12.36 11.89 -3.53
N ASP A 180 11.42 12.73 -3.99
CA ASP A 180 10.01 12.65 -3.65
C ASP A 180 9.38 11.34 -4.15
N VAL A 181 9.59 10.97 -5.42
CA VAL A 181 9.11 9.69 -5.98
C VAL A 181 9.67 8.50 -5.20
N ALA A 182 10.95 8.55 -4.82
CA ALA A 182 11.56 7.49 -4.00
C ALA A 182 11.05 7.47 -2.56
N ARG A 183 10.61 8.61 -2.01
CA ARG A 183 9.93 8.67 -0.70
C ARG A 183 8.55 8.03 -0.80
N GLU A 184 7.72 8.47 -1.73
CA GLU A 184 6.37 7.93 -1.92
C GLU A 184 6.36 6.43 -2.22
N THR A 185 7.29 5.95 -3.06
CA THR A 185 7.40 4.51 -3.32
C THR A 185 7.61 3.71 -2.02
N ARG A 186 8.42 4.23 -1.08
CA ARG A 186 8.65 3.59 0.22
C ARG A 186 7.44 3.69 1.15
N GLU A 187 6.69 4.78 1.06
CA GLU A 187 5.47 5.02 1.85
C GLU A 187 4.33 4.09 1.37
N GLY A 188 4.18 3.95 0.05
CA GLY A 188 3.37 2.95 -0.64
C GLY A 188 3.70 1.52 -0.22
N ASP A 189 4.96 1.11 -0.29
CA ASP A 189 5.40 -0.23 0.09
C ASP A 189 5.12 -0.52 1.58
N ARG A 190 5.37 0.46 2.45
CA ARG A 190 5.10 0.34 3.90
C ARG A 190 3.61 0.21 4.17
N SER A 191 2.77 1.05 3.58
CA SER A 191 1.32 0.99 3.79
C SER A 191 0.72 -0.34 3.29
N LEU A 192 1.24 -0.86 2.17
CA LEU A 192 0.85 -2.17 1.65
C LEU A 192 1.29 -3.31 2.56
N HIS A 193 2.51 -3.22 3.12
CA HIS A 193 2.99 -4.19 4.10
C HIS A 193 2.11 -4.22 5.36
N ASP A 194 1.82 -3.05 5.93
CA ASP A 194 0.95 -2.91 7.12
C ASP A 194 -0.45 -3.48 6.85
N LYS A 195 -1.04 -3.19 5.69
CA LYS A 195 -2.34 -3.76 5.26
C LYS A 195 -2.30 -5.29 5.19
N ARG A 196 -1.25 -5.87 4.61
CA ARG A 196 -1.08 -7.33 4.52
C ARG A 196 -0.92 -7.98 5.89
N GLN A 197 -0.16 -7.36 6.78
CA GLN A 197 0.02 -7.85 8.15
C GLN A 197 -1.30 -7.82 8.92
N ALA A 198 -2.04 -6.71 8.83
CA ALA A 198 -3.36 -6.58 9.47
C ALA A 198 -4.35 -7.61 8.91
N MET A 199 -4.32 -7.88 7.60
CA MET A 199 -5.17 -8.88 6.96
C MET A 199 -4.83 -10.30 7.44
N ALA A 200 -3.56 -10.64 7.57
CA ALA A 200 -3.14 -11.95 8.10
C ALA A 200 -3.59 -12.14 9.56
N ALA A 201 -3.40 -11.12 10.41
CA ALA A 201 -3.82 -11.17 11.81
C ALA A 201 -5.35 -11.27 11.97
N HIS A 202 -6.10 -10.57 11.10
CA HIS A 202 -7.55 -10.71 11.02
C HIS A 202 -7.96 -12.12 10.57
N ASP A 203 -7.39 -12.64 9.48
CA ASP A 203 -7.74 -13.96 8.93
C ASP A 203 -7.46 -15.08 9.95
N GLU A 204 -6.36 -14.98 10.70
CA GLU A 204 -6.04 -15.88 11.80
C GLU A 204 -7.07 -15.79 12.94
N SER A 205 -7.30 -14.59 13.45
CA SER A 205 -8.24 -14.35 14.55
C SER A 205 -9.65 -14.82 14.17
N PHE A 206 -10.10 -14.49 12.95
CA PHE A 206 -11.36 -14.91 12.38
C PHE A 206 -11.48 -16.43 12.32
N SER A 207 -10.47 -17.10 11.77
CA SER A 207 -10.49 -18.56 11.63
C SER A 207 -10.57 -19.25 12.99
N LEU A 208 -9.81 -18.76 13.99
CA LEU A 208 -9.84 -19.28 15.35
C LEU A 208 -11.20 -19.03 16.03
N GLY A 209 -11.70 -17.79 15.98
CA GLY A 209 -12.96 -17.42 16.61
C GLY A 209 -14.17 -18.12 16.01
N ALA A 210 -14.26 -18.17 14.68
CA ALA A 210 -15.32 -18.86 13.95
C ALA A 210 -15.25 -20.38 14.15
N SER A 211 -14.07 -20.99 14.14
CA SER A 211 -13.89 -22.43 14.42
C SER A 211 -14.29 -22.78 15.84
N TRP A 212 -13.85 -21.98 16.82
CA TRP A 212 -14.22 -22.17 18.22
C TRP A 212 -15.73 -22.09 18.41
N LEU A 213 -16.39 -21.08 17.83
CA LEU A 213 -17.84 -20.92 17.94
C LEU A 213 -18.57 -22.09 17.27
N SER A 214 -18.19 -22.45 16.04
CA SER A 214 -18.78 -23.58 15.30
C SER A 214 -18.65 -24.89 16.07
N ALA A 215 -17.45 -25.21 16.55
CA ALA A 215 -17.20 -26.42 17.32
C ALA A 215 -17.98 -26.44 18.65
N THR A 216 -18.05 -25.30 19.34
CA THR A 216 -18.78 -25.18 20.62
C THR A 216 -20.29 -25.36 20.41
N LEU A 217 -20.85 -24.75 19.37
CA LEU A 217 -22.26 -24.91 19.00
C LEU A 217 -22.60 -26.38 18.70
N SER A 218 -21.78 -27.07 17.89
CA SER A 218 -21.96 -28.50 17.63
C SER A 218 -21.80 -29.35 18.89
N LEU A 219 -20.83 -29.02 19.76
CA LEU A 219 -20.62 -29.75 21.01
C LEU A 219 -21.87 -29.74 21.90
N VAL A 220 -22.61 -28.64 21.90
CA VAL A 220 -23.83 -28.48 22.73
C VAL A 220 -25.13 -28.82 21.97
N GLY A 221 -25.04 -29.35 20.75
CA GLY A 221 -26.18 -29.81 19.94
C GLY A 221 -26.92 -28.72 19.17
N LEU A 222 -26.26 -27.59 18.90
CA LEU A 222 -26.79 -26.46 18.12
C LEU A 222 -26.24 -26.49 16.68
N ASP A 223 -26.38 -27.62 15.98
CA ASP A 223 -25.71 -27.88 14.70
C ASP A 223 -26.12 -26.95 13.56
N GLU A 224 -27.38 -26.51 13.52
CA GLU A 224 -27.85 -25.52 12.54
C GLU A 224 -27.17 -24.16 12.71
N LEU A 225 -26.87 -23.76 13.95
CA LEU A 225 -26.12 -22.53 14.20
C LEU A 225 -24.63 -22.74 13.90
N ALA A 226 -24.11 -23.93 14.22
CA ALA A 226 -22.71 -24.29 13.98
C ALA A 226 -22.33 -24.25 12.50
N SER A 227 -23.23 -24.67 11.59
CA SER A 227 -22.99 -24.64 10.14
C SER A 227 -22.87 -23.20 9.61
N ARG A 228 -23.74 -22.30 10.08
CA ARG A 228 -23.79 -20.91 9.58
C ARG A 228 -22.54 -20.09 9.91
N VAL A 229 -21.91 -20.35 11.05
CA VAL A 229 -20.70 -19.63 11.51
C VAL A 229 -19.40 -20.32 11.12
N ARG A 230 -19.46 -21.42 10.37
CA ARG A 230 -18.29 -22.19 9.97
C ARG A 230 -17.38 -21.34 9.05
N PRO A 231 -16.06 -21.28 9.33
CA PRO A 231 -15.13 -20.58 8.46
C PRO A 231 -14.99 -21.28 7.10
N ALA A 232 -14.90 -20.49 6.04
CA ALA A 232 -14.76 -20.98 4.68
C ALA A 232 -13.32 -21.46 4.41
N PRO A 233 -13.09 -22.73 4.01
CA PRO A 233 -11.75 -23.27 3.81
C PRO A 233 -10.98 -22.62 2.65
N ARG A 234 -11.70 -22.04 1.69
CA ARG A 234 -11.13 -21.41 0.47
C ARG A 234 -11.25 -19.88 0.46
N ARG A 235 -11.83 -19.29 1.50
CA ARG A 235 -12.04 -17.83 1.62
C ARG A 235 -11.64 -17.37 3.04
N PRO A 236 -10.34 -17.08 3.26
CA PRO A 236 -9.86 -16.60 4.55
C PRO A 236 -10.65 -15.37 5.02
N GLY A 237 -10.95 -15.33 6.32
CA GLY A 237 -11.71 -14.24 6.94
C GLY A 237 -13.20 -14.21 6.60
N GLN A 238 -13.75 -15.30 6.04
CA GLN A 238 -15.18 -15.39 5.67
C GLN A 238 -15.84 -16.69 6.15
N VAL A 239 -17.17 -16.68 6.30
CA VAL A 239 -17.96 -17.88 6.58
C VAL A 239 -18.34 -18.62 5.29
N GLU A 240 -18.60 -19.93 5.38
CA GLU A 240 -18.93 -20.79 4.23
C GLU A 240 -20.23 -20.36 3.53
N ASP A 241 -21.26 -20.01 4.30
CA ASP A 241 -22.56 -19.56 3.80
C ASP A 241 -22.72 -18.03 3.82
N ALA A 242 -21.67 -17.27 3.47
CA ALA A 242 -21.75 -15.80 3.34
C ALA A 242 -22.63 -15.31 2.16
N GLY A 243 -23.52 -16.15 1.65
CA GLY A 243 -24.51 -15.78 0.63
C GLY A 243 -25.45 -14.69 1.15
N GLU A 244 -25.90 -13.83 0.24
CA GLU A 244 -26.75 -12.66 0.50
C GLU A 244 -27.80 -12.88 1.60
N PRO A 245 -28.07 -11.86 2.44
CA PRO A 245 -29.15 -11.94 3.41
C PRO A 245 -30.44 -12.29 2.66
N ALA A 246 -31.10 -13.38 3.07
CA ALA A 246 -32.38 -13.76 2.50
C ALA A 246 -33.33 -12.55 2.55
N PRO A 247 -34.09 -12.27 1.46
CA PRO A 247 -35.03 -11.16 1.46
C PRO A 247 -36.02 -11.35 2.61
N ALA A 248 -36.29 -10.26 3.34
CA ALA A 248 -37.26 -10.24 4.42
C ALA A 248 -38.59 -10.86 3.94
N PRO A 249 -39.27 -11.68 4.76
CA PRO A 249 -40.52 -12.30 4.35
C PRO A 249 -41.50 -11.20 3.97
N ALA A 250 -42.02 -11.26 2.73
CA ALA A 250 -43.09 -10.40 2.29
C ALA A 250 -44.26 -10.56 3.26
N GLY A 251 -44.57 -9.50 4.01
CA GLY A 251 -45.72 -9.47 4.89
C GLY A 251 -46.99 -9.78 4.11
N PRO A 252 -48.00 -10.42 4.74
CA PRO A 252 -49.21 -10.83 4.05
C PRO A 252 -49.90 -9.59 3.45
N SER A 253 -50.11 -9.62 2.14
CA SER A 253 -50.92 -8.65 1.42
C SER A 253 -52.35 -8.66 2.00
N SER A 254 -52.76 -7.52 2.56
CA SER A 254 -54.15 -7.21 2.90
C SER A 254 -54.78 -6.40 1.78
#